data_AF-A0A1V5ZJ95-F1
#
_entry.id   AF-A0A1V5ZJ95-F1
#
_cell.length_a   1.000
_cell.length_b   1.000
_cell.length_c   1.000
_cell.angle_alpha   90.00
_cell.angle_beta   90.00
_cell.angle_gamma   90.00
#
_symmetry.space_group_name_H-M   'P 1'
#
loop_
_entity.id
_entity.type
_entity.pdbx_description
1 polymer ?
#
loop_
_entity_poly.entity_id
_entity_poly.type
_entity_poly.pdbx_seq_one_letter_code
_entity_poly.pdbx_strand_id
1 'polypeptide(L)'
;MFEDDMFIETLLIKAYPDIEDSALDLLIEDVRPVLYDRVMTNLVQKMPEDKLQEFLDITKKDYSDKELQSFLQKTIKDYDSFIDKVYKDFEDMYLEEQKYVD
;
A
#
# COMPACT_ATOMS: atom_id res chain seq x y z
N MET A 1 3.13 -10.48 4.71
CA MET A 1 2.24 -9.36 4.41
C MET A 1 3.12 -8.13 4.35
N PHE A 2 2.85 -7.21 3.44
CA PHE A 2 3.37 -5.84 3.60
C PHE A 2 3.01 -5.38 5.01
N GLU A 3 3.85 -4.60 5.68
CA GLU A 3 3.55 -4.06 7.02
C GLU A 3 2.49 -2.94 6.91
N ASP A 4 1.45 -3.17 6.12
CA ASP A 4 0.40 -2.23 5.74
C ASP A 4 -0.34 -1.75 6.98
N ASP A 5 -0.70 -2.65 7.89
CA ASP A 5 -1.39 -2.29 9.12
C ASP A 5 -0.52 -1.37 10.01
N MET A 6 0.78 -1.66 10.14
CA MET A 6 1.70 -0.81 10.93
C MET A 6 1.93 0.56 10.26
N PHE A 7 2.02 0.58 8.93
CA PHE A 7 2.10 1.82 8.16
C PHE A 7 0.83 2.66 8.33
N ILE A 8 -0.35 2.07 8.15
CA ILE A 8 -1.64 2.75 8.28
C ILE A 8 -1.83 3.26 9.70
N GLU A 9 -1.52 2.45 10.71
CA GLU A 9 -1.57 2.85 12.12
C GLU A 9 -0.68 4.07 12.37
N THR A 10 0.57 4.03 11.91
CA THR A 10 1.52 5.15 12.05
C THR A 10 1.04 6.40 11.32
N LEU A 11 0.46 6.26 10.12
CA LEU A 11 -0.12 7.35 9.34
C LEU A 11 -1.30 8.00 10.10
N LEU A 12 -2.21 7.18 10.63
CA LEU A 12 -3.40 7.65 11.33
C LEU A 12 -3.04 8.34 12.64
N ILE A 13 -2.06 7.84 13.40
CA ILE A 13 -1.54 8.52 14.59
C ILE A 13 -0.92 9.88 14.25
N LYS A 14 -0.23 10.00 13.11
CA LYS A 14 0.30 11.29 12.63
C LYS A 14 -0.82 12.26 12.23
N ALA A 15 -1.87 11.76 11.59
CA ALA A 15 -3.01 12.56 11.14
C ALA A 15 -3.91 12.99 12.31
N TYR A 16 -4.10 12.11 13.29
CA TYR A 16 -4.99 12.27 14.43
C TYR A 16 -4.28 11.86 15.74
N PRO A 17 -3.42 12.73 16.31
CA PRO A 17 -2.60 12.39 17.48
C PRO A 17 -3.39 11.97 18.72
N ASP A 18 -4.65 12.43 18.84
CA ASP A 18 -5.53 12.20 20.00
C ASP A 18 -6.65 11.17 19.70
N ILE A 19 -6.51 10.36 18.65
CA ILE A 19 -7.50 9.34 18.30
C ILE A 19 -7.61 8.25 19.36
N GLU A 20 -8.84 7.82 19.68
CA GLU A 20 -9.08 6.66 20.55
C GLU A 20 -8.83 5.35 19.80
N ASP A 21 -8.29 4.32 20.48
CA ASP A 21 -7.98 3.01 19.89
C ASP A 21 -9.15 2.40 19.09
N SER A 22 -10.38 2.50 19.62
CA SER A 22 -11.56 1.96 18.92
C SER A 22 -11.93 2.72 17.64
N ALA A 23 -11.60 4.01 17.56
CA ALA A 23 -11.77 4.80 16.34
C ALA A 23 -10.61 4.57 15.37
N LEU A 24 -9.40 4.35 15.88
CA LEU A 24 -8.22 3.98 15.11
C LEU A 24 -8.46 2.66 14.35
N ASP A 25 -8.98 1.63 15.01
CA ASP A 25 -9.32 0.34 14.38
C ASP A 25 -10.29 0.50 13.20
N LEU A 26 -11.33 1.32 13.37
CA LEU A 26 -12.30 1.59 12.30
C LEU A 26 -11.67 2.33 11.13
N LEU A 27 -10.83 3.34 11.40
CA LEU A 27 -10.12 4.06 10.34
C LEU A 27 -9.08 3.19 9.63
N ILE A 28 -8.43 2.24 10.32
CA ILE A 28 -7.53 1.28 9.68
C ILE A 28 -8.31 0.48 8.63
N GLU A 29 -9.48 -0.05 8.99
CA GLU A 29 -10.34 -0.79 8.06
C GLU A 29 -10.81 0.06 6.87
N ASP A 30 -11.06 1.36 7.07
CA ASP A 30 -11.46 2.28 5.99
C ASP A 30 -10.28 2.67 5.07
N VAL A 31 -9.08 2.86 5.63
CA VAL A 31 -7.88 3.29 4.86
C VAL A 31 -7.23 2.13 4.12
N ARG A 32 -7.24 0.91 4.70
CA ARG A 32 -6.62 -0.28 4.11
C ARG A 32 -7.01 -0.53 2.64
N PRO A 33 -8.30 -0.56 2.24
CA PRO A 33 -8.66 -0.80 0.85
C PRO A 33 -8.16 0.30 -0.10
N VAL A 34 -8.10 1.55 0.37
CA VAL A 34 -7.61 2.69 -0.43
C VAL A 34 -6.10 2.58 -0.67
N LEU A 35 -5.34 2.25 0.38
CA LEU A 35 -3.90 2.00 0.25
C LEU A 35 -3.64 0.82 -0.67
N TYR A 36 -4.37 -0.29 -0.50
CA TYR A 36 -4.23 -1.48 -1.33
C TYR A 36 -4.46 -1.16 -2.81
N ASP A 37 -5.56 -0.48 -3.14
CA ASP A 37 -5.88 -0.09 -4.52
C ASP A 37 -4.78 0.81 -5.12
N ARG A 38 -4.25 1.75 -4.34
CA ARG A 38 -3.17 2.64 -4.77
C ARG A 38 -1.89 1.86 -5.06
N VAL A 39 -1.47 0.97 -4.16
CA VAL A 39 -0.29 0.12 -4.35
C VAL A 39 -0.47 -0.75 -5.58
N MET A 40 -1.62 -1.39 -5.72
CA MET A 40 -1.89 -2.32 -6.81
C MET A 40 -1.94 -1.64 -8.17
N THR A 41 -2.58 -0.48 -8.25
CA THR A 41 -2.58 0.36 -9.45
C THR A 41 -1.17 0.74 -9.87
N ASN A 42 -0.33 1.20 -8.93
CA ASN A 42 1.05 1.58 -9.23
C ASN A 42 1.89 0.37 -9.68
N LEU A 43 1.71 -0.79 -9.04
CA LEU A 43 2.41 -2.02 -9.42
C LEU A 43 2.07 -2.42 -10.86
N VAL A 44 0.79 -2.46 -11.21
CA VAL A 44 0.31 -2.79 -12.57
C VAL A 44 0.89 -1.81 -13.60
N GLN A 45 0.91 -0.50 -13.30
CA GLN A 45 1.46 0.51 -14.21
C GLN A 45 2.97 0.38 -14.40
N LYS A 46 3.70 -0.08 -13.38
CA LYS A 46 5.16 -0.24 -13.43
C LYS A 46 5.56 -1.56 -14.09
N MET A 47 4.65 -2.52 -14.14
CA MET A 47 4.91 -3.87 -14.61
C MET A 47 5.02 -3.95 -16.13
N PRO A 48 5.96 -4.74 -16.67
CA PRO A 48 5.97 -5.11 -18.08
C PRO A 48 4.67 -5.82 -18.49
N GLU A 49 4.14 -5.50 -19.66
CA GLU A 49 2.86 -6.04 -20.14
C GLU A 49 2.87 -7.57 -20.24
N ASP A 50 3.99 -8.16 -20.66
CA ASP A 50 4.20 -9.61 -20.75
C ASP A 50 4.22 -10.32 -19.39
N LYS A 51 4.28 -9.55 -18.29
CA LYS A 51 4.26 -10.04 -16.90
C LYS A 51 2.95 -9.83 -16.17
N LEU A 52 2.02 -9.05 -16.74
CA LEU A 52 0.73 -8.76 -16.11
C LEU A 52 -0.12 -10.02 -15.87
N GLN A 53 -0.18 -10.95 -16.82
CA GLN A 53 -0.95 -12.18 -16.64
C GLN A 53 -0.35 -13.07 -15.54
N GLU A 54 0.98 -13.20 -15.50
CA GLU A 54 1.69 -13.95 -14.46
C GLU A 54 1.43 -13.33 -13.07
N PHE A 55 1.44 -12.00 -12.97
CA PHE A 55 1.09 -11.28 -11.76
C PHE A 55 -0.35 -11.50 -11.31
N LEU A 56 -1.32 -11.40 -12.22
CA LEU A 56 -2.73 -11.65 -11.92
C LEU A 56 -2.98 -13.09 -11.46
N ASP A 57 -2.23 -14.05 -11.98
CA ASP A 57 -2.33 -15.44 -11.56
C ASP A 57 -1.72 -15.65 -10.17
N ILE A 58 -0.64 -14.92 -9.85
CA ILE A 58 -0.01 -14.93 -8.52
C ILE A 58 -0.89 -14.25 -7.46
N THR A 59 -1.62 -13.18 -7.81
CA THR A 59 -2.49 -12.49 -6.84
C THR A 59 -3.83 -13.20 -6.60
N LYS A 60 -4.28 -14.07 -7.52
CA LYS A 60 -5.55 -14.83 -7.40
C LYS A 60 -5.42 -16.17 -6.68
N LYS A 61 -4.27 -16.81 -6.81
CA LYS A 61 -3.94 -17.99 -6.01
C LYS A 61 -3.38 -17.44 -4.71
N ASP A 62 -3.77 -17.98 -3.56
CA ASP A 62 -3.18 -17.64 -2.25
C ASP A 62 -1.70 -18.06 -2.18
N TYR A 63 -0.85 -17.51 -3.06
CA TYR A 63 0.59 -17.71 -3.03
C TYR A 63 1.15 -17.11 -1.75
N SER A 64 2.26 -17.67 -1.29
CA SER A 64 2.94 -17.11 -0.14
C SER A 64 3.43 -15.70 -0.45
N ASP A 65 3.36 -14.80 0.53
CA ASP A 65 3.84 -13.42 0.40
C ASP A 65 5.27 -13.32 -0.16
N LYS A 66 6.11 -14.34 0.13
CA LYS A 66 7.50 -14.43 -0.35
C LYS A 66 7.58 -14.64 -1.86
N GLU A 67 6.67 -15.40 -2.44
CA GLU A 67 6.65 -15.67 -3.89
C GLU A 67 6.22 -14.41 -4.65
N LEU A 68 5.19 -13.72 -4.18
CA LEU A 68 4.77 -12.43 -4.73
C LEU A 68 5.91 -11.40 -4.63
N GLN A 69 6.53 -11.26 -3.46
CA GLN A 69 7.64 -10.32 -3.28
C GLN A 69 8.83 -10.67 -4.19
N SER A 70 9.19 -11.95 -4.30
CA SER A 70 10.27 -12.41 -5.18
C SER A 70 9.97 -12.15 -6.65
N PHE A 71 8.70 -12.33 -7.07
CA PHE A 71 8.25 -12.03 -8.42
C PHE A 71 8.36 -10.53 -8.70
N LEU A 72 7.87 -9.70 -7.79
CA LEU A 72 7.90 -8.24 -7.92
C LEU A 72 9.33 -7.69 -8.00
N GLN A 73 10.24 -8.15 -7.14
CA GLN A 73 11.65 -7.74 -7.15
C GLN A 73 12.40 -8.15 -8.43
N LYS A 74 12.02 -9.28 -9.05
CA LYS A 74 12.61 -9.71 -10.33
C LYS A 74 12.05 -8.96 -11.53
N THR A 75 10.79 -8.53 -11.44
CA THR A 75 10.03 -7.97 -12.55
C THR A 75 10.17 -6.45 -12.62
N ILE A 76 10.09 -5.79 -11.47
CA ILE A 76 10.19 -4.34 -11.35
C ILE A 76 11.61 -3.99 -10.94
N LYS A 77 12.33 -3.32 -11.84
CA LYS A 77 13.66 -2.79 -11.53
C LYS A 77 13.53 -1.74 -10.40
N ASP A 78 14.43 -1.82 -9.43
CA ASP A 78 14.47 -0.93 -8.27
C ASP A 78 13.17 -0.98 -7.45
N TYR A 79 12.55 -2.17 -7.36
CA TYR A 79 11.27 -2.42 -6.69
C TYR A 79 11.18 -1.79 -5.30
N ASP A 80 12.20 -1.98 -4.45
CA ASP A 80 12.19 -1.49 -3.07
C ASP A 80 12.08 0.05 -3.04
N SER A 81 12.88 0.77 -3.83
CA SER A 81 12.78 2.24 -3.92
C SER A 81 11.48 2.71 -4.56
N PHE A 82 10.92 1.93 -5.49
CA PHE A 82 9.63 2.24 -6.10
C PHE A 82 8.50 2.11 -5.09
N ILE A 83 8.45 1.00 -4.34
CA ILE A 83 7.37 0.75 -3.39
C ILE A 83 7.45 1.76 -2.24
N ASP A 84 8.65 2.06 -1.71
CA ASP A 84 8.85 3.10 -0.70
C ASP A 84 8.27 4.45 -1.14
N LYS A 85 8.47 4.81 -2.40
CA LYS A 85 7.92 6.03 -2.97
C LYS A 85 6.39 5.99 -3.02
N VAL A 86 5.78 4.87 -3.38
CA VAL A 86 4.31 4.74 -3.42
C VAL A 86 3.70 4.95 -2.03
N TYR A 87 4.28 4.35 -0.98
CA TYR A 87 3.82 4.57 0.40
C TYR A 87 4.01 6.02 0.84
N LYS A 88 5.16 6.62 0.52
CA LYS A 88 5.41 8.03 0.83
C LYS A 88 4.45 8.98 0.12
N ASP A 89 4.22 8.78 -1.18
CA ASP A 89 3.29 9.59 -1.95
C ASP A 89 1.85 9.45 -1.42
N PHE A 90 1.48 8.27 -0.90
CA PHE A 90 0.20 8.05 -0.22
C PHE A 90 0.12 8.80 1.12
N GLU A 91 1.15 8.70 1.96
CA GLU A 91 1.25 9.42 3.23
C GLU A 91 1.14 10.93 3.01
N ASP A 92 1.93 11.49 2.09
CA ASP A 92 1.92 12.93 1.79
C ASP A 92 0.54 13.40 1.33
N MET A 93 -0.10 12.67 0.42
CA MET A 93 -1.46 12.95 -0.08
C MET A 93 -2.49 12.92 1.07
N TYR A 94 -2.48 11.85 1.88
CA TYR A 94 -3.44 11.69 2.96
C TYR A 94 -3.31 12.82 3.99
N LEU A 95 -2.09 13.16 4.40
CA LEU A 95 -1.83 14.24 5.34
C LEU A 95 -2.13 15.63 4.77
N GLU A 96 -2.00 15.83 3.45
CA GLU A 96 -2.42 17.08 2.80
C GLU A 96 -3.93 17.24 2.78
N GLU A 97 -4.68 16.19 2.45
CA GLU A 97 -6.15 16.23 2.42
C GLU A 97 -6.74 16.59 3.79
N GLN A 98 -6.16 16.09 4.88
CA GLN A 98 -6.60 16.42 6.24
C GLN A 98 -6.47 17.91 6.59
N LYS A 99 -5.50 18.64 6.00
CA LYS A 99 -5.32 20.07 6.27
C LYS A 99 -6.46 20.94 5.74
N TYR A 100 -7.33 20.41 4.88
CA TYR A 100 -8.43 21.15 4.27
C TYR A 100 -9.81 20.73 4.81
N VAL A 101 -9.85 19.89 5.85
CA VAL A 101 -11.09 19.41 6.49
C VAL A 101 -11.42 20.19 7.79
N ASP A 102 -10.59 21.17 8.18
CA ASP A 102 -10.83 22.11 9.30
C ASP A 102 -11.82 23.25 8.98
#